data_AF-A0A7J7J2H9-F1
#
_entry.id   AF-A0A7J7J2H9-F1
#
_cell.length_a   1.000
_cell.length_b   1.000
_cell.length_c   1.000
_cell.angle_alpha   90.00
_cell.angle_beta   90.00
_cell.angle_gamma   90.00
#
_symmetry.space_group_name_H-M   'P 1'
#
loop_
_entity.id
_entity.type
_entity.pdbx_description
1 polymer ?
#
loop_
_entity_poly.entity_id
_entity_poly.type
_entity_poly.pdbx_seq_one_letter_code
_entity_poly.pdbx_strand_id
1 'polypeptide(L)'
;MISFLTKDPYISLTCHFVDAWSLKTFCLSTMYAPDSHTALKITQFAREGLSEYGLTLDQIASFTTDSAADMVAACGELKVTCVSCFRHILHNTTTTTMDADQEVVELLKACRKIVSVFRSSIASRC
;
A
#
# COMPACT_ATOMS: atom_id res chain seq x y z
N MET A 1 -14.11 1.18 6.57
CA MET A 1 -12.64 1.30 6.41
C MET A 1 -12.34 1.10 4.94
N ILE A 2 -11.53 1.96 4.34
CA ILE A 2 -11.14 1.82 2.93
C ILE A 2 -9.65 1.57 2.83
N SER A 3 -9.23 0.53 2.11
CA SER A 3 -7.80 0.17 1.99
C SER A 3 -7.22 0.55 0.63
N PHE A 4 -5.97 1.04 0.64
CA PHE A 4 -5.14 1.22 -0.54
C PHE A 4 -3.91 0.32 -0.49
N LEU A 5 -3.56 -0.28 -1.64
CA LEU A 5 -2.39 -1.12 -1.82
C LEU A 5 -1.56 -0.62 -3.01
N THR A 6 -0.25 -0.48 -2.80
CA THR A 6 0.75 0.08 -3.73
C THR A 6 1.96 -0.86 -3.74
N LYS A 7 2.04 -1.77 -4.72
CA LYS A 7 3.23 -2.63 -4.92
C LYS A 7 3.69 -2.74 -6.37
N ASP A 8 2.86 -2.27 -7.28
CA ASP A 8 3.00 -2.21 -8.74
C ASP A 8 2.45 -0.83 -9.16
N PRO A 9 2.53 -0.39 -10.43
CA PRO A 9 1.97 0.90 -10.89
C PRO A 9 0.43 0.90 -10.87
N TYR A 10 -0.18 0.51 -9.76
CA TYR A 10 -1.60 0.41 -9.54
C TYR A 10 -1.93 0.92 -8.15
N ILE A 11 -3.07 1.62 -8.07
CA ILE A 11 -3.70 2.00 -6.82
C ILE A 11 -5.14 1.51 -6.86
N SER A 12 -5.56 0.86 -5.78
CA SER A 12 -6.90 0.29 -5.63
C SER A 12 -7.62 0.91 -4.45
N LEU A 13 -8.92 1.13 -4.61
CA LEU A 13 -9.83 1.62 -3.59
C LEU A 13 -10.73 0.45 -3.17
N THR A 14 -10.57 -0.07 -1.97
CA THR A 14 -11.37 -1.20 -1.47
C THR A 14 -12.19 -0.78 -0.26
N CYS A 15 -13.51 -0.92 -0.31
CA CYS A 15 -14.41 -0.63 0.80
C CYS A 15 -14.63 -1.85 1.71
N HIS A 16 -14.56 -1.62 3.01
CA HIS A 16 -14.84 -2.58 4.05
C HIS A 16 -15.86 -2.02 5.06
N PHE A 17 -16.90 -2.79 5.34
CA PHE A 17 -17.92 -2.48 6.35
C PHE A 17 -18.50 -3.75 6.96
N VAL A 18 -19.15 -3.63 8.12
CA VAL A 18 -19.82 -4.76 8.78
C VAL A 18 -21.31 -4.65 8.54
N ASP A 19 -21.91 -5.75 8.09
CA ASP A 19 -23.35 -5.89 7.91
C ASP A 19 -23.78 -7.24 8.47
N ALA A 20 -24.78 -7.26 9.35
CA ALA A 20 -25.28 -8.46 10.05
C ALA A 20 -24.15 -9.35 10.64
N TRP A 21 -23.19 -8.75 11.36
CA TRP A 21 -22.01 -9.43 11.93
C TRP A 21 -21.07 -10.07 10.90
N SER A 22 -21.18 -9.70 9.63
CA SER A 22 -20.34 -10.17 8.55
C SER A 22 -19.52 -9.02 7.98
N LEU A 23 -18.20 -9.20 7.89
CA LEU A 23 -17.32 -8.26 7.18
C LEU A 23 -17.58 -8.36 5.68
N LYS A 24 -18.02 -7.26 5.08
CA LYS A 24 -18.16 -7.10 3.64
C LYS A 24 -16.93 -6.39 3.09
N THR A 25 -16.50 -6.82 1.90
CA THR A 25 -15.33 -6.25 1.21
C THR A 25 -15.65 -6.15 -0.28
N PHE A 26 -15.45 -4.95 -0.84
CA PHE A 26 -15.69 -4.67 -2.25
C PHE A 26 -14.56 -3.83 -2.82
N CYS A 27 -13.96 -4.26 -3.93
CA CYS A 27 -13.08 -3.40 -4.70
C CYS A 27 -13.95 -2.40 -5.47
N LEU A 28 -13.87 -1.12 -5.12
CA LEU A 28 -14.66 -0.06 -5.75
C LEU A 28 -14.04 0.37 -7.07
N SER A 29 -12.71 0.54 -7.08
CA SER A 29 -11.98 0.99 -8.26
C SER A 29 -10.51 0.56 -8.21
N THR A 30 -9.88 0.43 -9.37
CA THR A 30 -8.44 0.22 -9.53
C THR A 30 -7.99 1.01 -10.73
N MET A 31 -6.95 1.84 -10.57
CA MET A 31 -6.34 2.57 -11.68
C MET A 31 -4.88 2.15 -11.86
N TYR A 32 -4.46 2.12 -13.12
CA TYR A 32 -3.05 2.10 -13.49
C TYR A 32 -2.47 3.50 -13.28
N ALA A 33 -1.41 3.60 -12.50
CA ALA A 33 -0.72 4.83 -12.14
C ALA A 33 0.80 4.59 -12.22
N PRO A 34 1.39 4.65 -13.42
CA PRO A 34 2.82 4.39 -13.66
C PRO A 34 3.73 5.55 -13.25
N ASP A 35 3.20 6.77 -13.22
CA ASP A 35 3.91 7.95 -12.75
C ASP A 35 3.79 8.07 -11.23
N SER A 36 4.71 8.83 -10.61
CA SER A 36 4.66 9.17 -9.18
C SER A 36 3.23 9.57 -8.76
N HIS A 37 2.68 8.81 -7.81
CA HIS A 37 1.32 8.97 -7.29
C HIS A 37 1.22 10.27 -6.49
N THR A 38 1.07 11.42 -7.15
CA THR A 38 0.93 12.67 -6.40
C THR A 38 -0.30 12.63 -5.51
N ALA A 39 -0.20 13.23 -4.32
CA ALA A 39 -1.32 13.37 -3.38
C ALA A 39 -2.63 13.85 -4.06
N LEU A 40 -2.51 14.74 -5.04
CA LEU A 40 -3.64 15.25 -5.83
C LEU A 40 -4.31 14.16 -6.67
N LYS A 41 -3.54 13.32 -7.37
CA LYS A 41 -4.07 12.20 -8.16
C LYS A 41 -4.79 11.19 -7.28
N ILE A 42 -4.21 10.87 -6.11
CA ILE A 42 -4.82 9.94 -5.15
C ILE A 42 -6.13 10.51 -4.58
N THR A 43 -6.13 11.79 -4.23
CA THR A 43 -7.32 12.48 -3.72
C THR A 43 -8.46 12.46 -4.74
N GLN A 44 -8.16 12.75 -6.01
CA GLN A 44 -9.12 12.70 -7.10
C GLN A 44 -9.65 11.29 -7.31
N PHE A 45 -8.77 10.30 -7.42
CA PHE A 45 -9.13 8.88 -7.57
C PHE A 45 -10.06 8.39 -6.45
N ALA A 46 -9.76 8.76 -5.20
CA ALA A 46 -10.59 8.40 -4.06
C ALA A 46 -11.99 9.03 -4.15
N ARG A 47 -12.09 10.31 -4.53
CA ARG A 47 -13.38 11.00 -4.68
C ARG A 47 -14.21 10.40 -5.80
N GLU A 48 -13.60 10.15 -6.96
CA GLU A 48 -14.28 9.55 -8.12
C GLU A 48 -14.78 8.15 -7.79
N GLY A 49 -13.92 7.29 -7.24
CA GLY A 49 -14.28 5.92 -6.87
C GLY A 49 -15.32 5.83 -5.76
N LEU A 50 -15.45 6.83 -4.88
CA LEU A 50 -16.56 6.92 -3.93
C LEU A 50 -17.85 7.41 -4.60
N SER A 51 -17.75 8.45 -5.42
CA SER A 51 -18.90 9.07 -6.07
C SER A 51 -19.62 8.13 -7.03
N GLU A 52 -18.90 7.21 -7.69
CA GLU A 52 -19.46 6.17 -8.55
C GLU A 52 -20.48 5.29 -7.82
N TYR A 53 -20.30 5.09 -6.51
CA TYR A 53 -21.19 4.31 -5.65
C TYR A 53 -22.12 5.18 -4.80
N GLY A 54 -22.22 6.49 -5.09
CA GLY A 54 -23.03 7.44 -4.33
C GLY A 54 -22.55 7.64 -2.89
N LEU A 55 -21.27 7.34 -2.60
CA LEU A 55 -20.67 7.50 -1.29
C LEU A 55 -20.04 8.88 -1.13
N THR A 56 -20.16 9.45 0.05
CA THR A 56 -19.56 10.73 0.42
C THR A 56 -18.52 10.55 1.52
N LEU A 57 -17.59 11.51 1.64
CA LEU A 57 -16.47 11.39 2.59
C LEU A 57 -16.93 11.36 4.07
N ASP A 58 -18.07 11.97 4.40
CA ASP A 58 -18.65 11.95 5.74
C ASP A 58 -19.17 10.55 6.15
N GLN A 59 -19.41 9.67 5.19
CA GLN A 59 -19.76 8.26 5.44
C GLN A 59 -18.53 7.39 5.67
N ILE A 60 -17.32 7.91 5.43
CA ILE A 60 -16.07 7.16 5.53
C ILE A 60 -15.46 7.34 6.91
N ALA A 61 -15.52 6.28 7.72
CA ALA A 61 -14.90 6.29 9.05
C ALA A 61 -13.37 6.47 9.00
N SER A 62 -12.71 5.82 8.04
CA SER A 62 -11.26 5.93 7.85
C SER A 62 -10.79 5.36 6.51
N PHE A 63 -9.64 5.88 6.06
CA PHE A 63 -8.78 5.24 5.08
C PHE A 63 -7.67 4.44 5.77
N THR A 64 -7.17 3.41 5.11
CA THR A 64 -6.05 2.59 5.52
C THR A 64 -5.05 2.51 4.37
N THR A 65 -3.83 2.98 4.60
CA THR A 65 -2.81 3.14 3.55
C THR A 65 -1.47 2.59 4.01
N ASP A 66 -0.53 2.36 3.10
CA ASP A 66 0.87 2.05 3.41
C ASP A 66 1.62 3.20 4.12
N SER A 67 0.97 4.35 4.30
CA SER A 67 1.55 5.57 4.87
C SER A 67 2.70 6.14 4.06
N ALA A 68 2.75 5.86 2.76
CA ALA A 68 3.62 6.60 1.83
C ALA A 68 3.28 8.10 1.90
N ALA A 69 4.28 8.96 1.68
CA ALA A 69 4.16 10.40 1.87
C ALA A 69 2.96 11.00 1.10
N ASP A 70 2.78 10.58 -0.16
CA ASP A 70 1.66 11.04 -0.97
C ASP A 70 0.30 10.53 -0.48
N MET A 71 0.24 9.34 0.11
CA MET A 71 -1.00 8.79 0.71
C MET A 71 -1.38 9.54 1.98
N VAL A 72 -0.39 9.91 2.79
CA VAL A 72 -0.59 10.74 3.99
C VAL A 72 -1.08 12.13 3.59
N ALA A 73 -0.44 12.75 2.58
CA ALA A 73 -0.86 14.04 2.06
C ALA A 73 -2.28 14.00 1.48
N ALA A 74 -2.63 12.98 0.69
CA ALA A 74 -3.97 12.80 0.14
C ALA A 74 -5.03 12.62 1.23
N CYS A 75 -4.73 11.83 2.27
CA CYS A 75 -5.60 11.71 3.44
C CYS A 75 -5.84 13.07 4.14
N GLY A 76 -4.80 13.91 4.24
CA GLY A 76 -4.90 15.27 4.76
C GLY A 76 -5.85 16.14 3.93
N GLU A 77 -5.73 16.09 2.60
CA GLU A 77 -6.61 16.81 1.67
C GLU A 77 -8.06 16.32 1.71
N LEU A 78 -8.27 15.01 1.90
CA LEU A 78 -9.60 14.41 2.05
C LEU A 78 -10.24 14.73 3.41
N LYS A 79 -9.46 15.17 4.41
CA LYS A 79 -9.90 15.43 5.79
C LYS A 79 -10.59 14.22 6.44
N VAL A 80 -10.13 13.01 6.09
CA VAL A 80 -10.61 11.74 6.66
C VAL A 80 -9.49 11.11 7.47
N THR A 81 -9.84 10.46 8.58
CA THR A 81 -8.89 9.72 9.42
C THR A 81 -8.11 8.70 8.59
N CYS A 82 -6.78 8.77 8.64
CA CYS A 82 -5.89 7.85 7.95
C CYS A 82 -5.24 6.90 8.96
N VAL A 83 -5.41 5.60 8.77
CA VAL A 83 -4.84 4.54 9.60
C VAL A 83 -3.71 3.88 8.82
N SER A 84 -2.55 3.74 9.44
CA SER A 84 -1.44 3.03 8.81
C SER A 84 -1.74 1.54 8.67
N CYS A 85 -1.40 0.98 7.51
CA CYS A 85 -1.54 -0.43 7.22
C CYS A 85 -0.65 -1.25 8.17
N PHE A 86 -1.27 -2.10 8.98
CA PHE A 86 -0.56 -2.95 9.94
C PHE A 86 0.56 -3.78 9.28
N ARG A 87 0.31 -4.29 8.06
CA ARG A 87 1.32 -5.05 7.30
C ARG A 87 2.56 -4.21 6.99
N HIS A 88 2.38 -2.96 6.57
CA HIS A 88 3.49 -2.07 6.27
C HIS A 88 4.24 -1.67 7.54
N ILE A 89 3.52 -1.38 8.64
CA ILE A 89 4.14 -1.15 9.94
C ILE A 89 5.01 -2.34 10.34
N LEU A 90 4.45 -3.56 10.32
CA LEU A 90 5.17 -4.77 10.70
C LEU A 90 6.40 -5.01 9.82
N HIS A 91 6.25 -4.84 8.51
CA HIS A 91 7.35 -5.00 7.56
C HIS A 91 8.46 -3.97 7.84
N ASN A 92 8.11 -2.70 7.99
CA ASN A 92 9.08 -1.64 8.25
C ASN A 92 9.79 -1.87 9.59
N THR A 93 9.07 -2.17 10.66
CA THR A 93 9.68 -2.49 11.97
C THR A 93 10.64 -3.66 11.84
N THR A 94 10.23 -4.75 11.19
CA THR A 94 11.08 -5.94 11.01
C THR A 94 12.34 -5.58 10.23
N THR A 95 12.20 -4.95 9.06
CA THR A 95 13.35 -4.60 8.21
C THR A 95 14.28 -3.61 8.91
N THR A 96 13.76 -2.58 9.57
CA THR A 96 14.56 -1.62 10.35
C THR A 96 15.31 -2.31 11.49
N THR A 97 14.69 -3.26 12.20
CA THR A 97 15.39 -4.00 13.26
C THR A 97 16.50 -4.90 12.69
N MET A 98 16.28 -5.52 11.54
CA MET A 98 17.29 -6.34 10.87
C MET A 98 18.44 -5.49 10.34
N ASP A 99 18.16 -4.30 9.80
CA ASP A 99 19.17 -3.39 9.26
C ASP A 99 20.03 -2.74 10.37
N ALA A 100 19.53 -2.70 11.60
CA ALA A 100 20.28 -2.22 12.76
C ALA A 100 21.27 -3.26 13.32
N ASP A 101 21.14 -4.54 12.96
CA ASP A 101 22.01 -5.63 13.39
C ASP A 101 23.06 -5.95 12.32
N GLN A 102 24.33 -5.66 12.61
CA GLN A 102 25.42 -5.83 11.67
C GLN A 102 25.65 -7.30 11.27
N GLU A 103 25.45 -8.27 12.18
CA GLU A 103 25.63 -9.69 11.89
C GLU A 103 24.55 -10.17 10.92
N VAL A 104 23.30 -9.76 11.17
CA VAL A 104 22.17 -10.04 10.28
C VAL A 104 22.38 -9.41 8.91
N VAL A 105 22.86 -8.16 8.85
CA VAL A 105 23.16 -7.48 7.59
C VAL A 105 24.22 -8.22 6.77
N GLU A 106 25.32 -8.67 7.38
CA GLU A 106 26.37 -9.43 6.69
C GLU A 106 25.87 -10.80 6.22
N LEU A 107 25.10 -11.52 7.04
CA LEU A 107 24.46 -12.77 6.64
C LEU A 107 23.55 -12.57 5.42
N LEU A 108 22.69 -11.55 5.45
CA LEU A 108 21.80 -11.23 4.33
C LEU A 108 22.57 -10.86 3.06
N LYS A 109 23.72 -10.17 3.18
CA LYS A 109 24.60 -9.89 2.02
C LYS A 109 25.13 -11.18 1.40
N ALA A 110 25.61 -12.13 2.22
CA ALA A 110 26.08 -13.42 1.73
C ALA A 110 24.96 -14.19 1.02
N CYS A 111 23.75 -14.26 1.61
CA CYS A 111 22.59 -14.91 0.99
C CYS A 111 22.20 -14.24 -0.33
N ARG A 112 22.16 -12.91 -0.39
CA ARG A 112 21.86 -12.16 -1.63
C ARG A 112 22.88 -12.45 -2.74
N LYS A 113 24.16 -12.60 -2.39
CA LYS A 113 25.21 -12.98 -3.35
C LYS A 113 24.97 -14.36 -3.96
N ILE A 114 24.57 -15.34 -3.15
CA ILE A 114 24.21 -16.68 -3.62
C ILE A 114 23.03 -16.59 -4.60
N VAL A 115 21.95 -15.92 -4.21
CA VAL A 115 20.75 -15.74 -5.06
C VAL A 115 21.11 -15.06 -6.38
N SER A 116 22.00 -14.06 -6.36
CA SER A 116 22.46 -13.37 -7.57
C SER A 116 23.18 -14.31 -8.53
N VAL A 117 24.06 -15.20 -8.03
CA VAL A 117 24.78 -16.17 -8.88
C VAL A 117 23.80 -17.10 -9.59
N PHE A 118 22.83 -17.65 -8.87
CA PHE A 118 21.82 -18.53 -9.46
C PHE A 118 20.95 -17.80 -10.50
N ARG A 119 20.51 -16.57 -10.21
CA ARG A 119 19.76 -15.75 -11.17
C ARG A 119 20.53 -15.49 -12.46
N SER A 120 21.80 -15.07 -12.36
CA SER A 120 22.64 -14.80 -13.52
C SER A 120 22.92 -16.06 -14.35
N SER A 121 23.12 -17.21 -13.70
CA SER A 121 23.35 -18.47 -14.39
C SER A 121 22.14 -18.94 -15.20
N ILE A 122 20.93 -18.77 -14.66
CA ILE A 122 19.68 -19.08 -15.37
C ILE A 122 19.47 -18.11 -16.53
N ALA A 123 19.68 -16.81 -16.31
CA ALA A 123 19.55 -15.79 -17.36
C ALA A 123 20.55 -15.97 -18.51
N SER A 124 21.75 -16.49 -18.25
CA SER A 124 22.77 -16.79 -19.28
C SER A 124 22.50 -18.04 -20.12
N ARG A 125 21.44 -18.81 -19.79
CA ARG A 125 21.05 -20.06 -20.47
C ARG A 125 19.79 -19.92 -21.35
N CYS A 126 19.23 -18.72 -21.43
CA CYS A 126 18.16 -18.35 -22.36
C CYS A 126 18.73 -17.42 -23.43
#